data_AF-A0A1C1CCZ9-F1
#
_entry.id   AF-A0A1C1CCZ9-F1
#
_cell.length_a   1.000
_cell.length_b   1.000
_cell.length_c   1.000
_cell.angle_alpha   90.00
_cell.angle_beta   90.00
_cell.angle_gamma   90.00
#
_symmetry.space_group_name_H-M   'P 1'
#
loop_
_entity.id
_entity.type
_entity.pdbx_description
1 polymer ?
#
loop_
_entity_poly.entity_id
_entity_poly.type
_entity_poly.pdbx_seq_one_letter_code
_entity_poly.pdbx_strand_id
1 'polypeptide(L)'
;MPDIRAQLTFLSNSPLYEIEKPYSILLPEQEQGDSIRHDLPRCNNLEWSHHWVDIREARRRHDLTLEACGFQLLRHTSQSIPIREPRDVTSYRLETEELLQTTFAAERAICYDVVLRQNVRDTSSSTDLRDPMSPHPPAFRVHNDATPKSGVDMIERHLPHEIREMYPVTRYRYRIVKYKTTYGLGVDSPLAVCDYRSIADGDLVAVDKVTPSRVGEVYYLKHNDHQAW
;
A
#
# COMPACT_ATOMS: atom_id res chain seq x y z
N MET A 1 25.58 -11.24 -3.11
CA MET A 1 25.66 -9.81 -3.49
C MET A 1 24.26 -9.30 -3.74
N PRO A 2 23.95 -8.01 -3.50
CA PRO A 2 22.70 -7.43 -3.98
C PRO A 2 22.64 -7.49 -5.51
N ASP A 3 21.43 -7.58 -6.06
CA ASP A 3 21.23 -7.57 -7.51
C ASP A 3 21.20 -6.13 -8.04
N ILE A 4 20.64 -5.20 -7.26
CA ILE A 4 20.68 -3.76 -7.52
C ILE A 4 20.84 -2.97 -6.21
N ARG A 5 21.32 -1.73 -6.33
CA ARG A 5 21.25 -0.73 -5.27
C ARG A 5 20.34 0.40 -5.71
N ALA A 6 19.37 0.79 -4.88
CA ALA A 6 18.41 1.82 -5.22
C ALA A 6 18.16 2.76 -4.02
N GLN A 7 17.72 3.98 -4.31
CA GLN A 7 17.35 4.93 -3.28
C GLN A 7 15.86 4.78 -2.96
N LEU A 8 15.52 4.56 -1.69
CA LEU A 8 14.15 4.55 -1.18
C LEU A 8 13.89 5.74 -0.25
N THR A 9 12.64 6.19 -0.19
CA THR A 9 12.21 7.29 0.66
C THR A 9 11.56 6.77 1.94
N PHE A 10 12.18 7.04 3.08
CA PHE A 10 11.74 6.65 4.42
C PHE A 10 11.18 7.85 5.17
N LEU A 11 10.36 7.59 6.19
CA LEU A 11 10.05 8.60 7.19
C LEU A 11 11.34 8.94 7.93
N SER A 12 11.64 10.23 8.08
CA SER A 12 12.80 10.67 8.84
C SER A 12 12.66 10.28 10.33
N ASN A 13 13.79 10.16 11.02
CA ASN A 13 13.80 9.99 12.46
C ASN A 13 13.73 11.36 13.18
N SER A 14 12.68 12.13 12.90
CA SER A 14 12.50 13.47 13.47
C SER A 14 12.16 13.38 14.97
N PRO A 15 12.84 14.15 15.86
CA PRO A 15 12.46 14.25 17.27
C PRO A 15 11.03 14.75 17.48
N LEU A 16 10.45 15.41 16.48
CA LEU A 16 9.05 15.83 16.50
C LEU A 16 8.10 14.66 16.75
N TYR A 17 8.42 13.46 16.24
CA TYR A 17 7.57 12.28 16.38
C TYR A 17 7.54 11.67 17.78
N GLU A 18 8.38 12.17 18.69
CA GLU A 18 8.34 11.81 20.12
C GLU A 18 7.27 12.59 20.89
N ILE A 19 6.92 13.79 20.41
CA ILE A 19 5.97 14.71 21.07
C ILE A 19 4.68 14.89 20.27
N GLU A 20 4.69 14.60 18.97
CA GLU A 20 3.58 14.82 18.06
C GLU A 20 3.43 13.65 17.10
N LYS A 21 2.24 13.03 17.05
CA LYS A 21 1.99 11.93 16.13
C LYS A 21 2.10 12.44 14.68
N PRO A 22 2.82 11.73 13.80
CA PRO A 22 2.85 12.10 12.39
C PRO A 22 1.47 12.03 11.73
N TYR A 23 1.14 13.02 10.90
CA TYR A 23 -0.13 13.11 10.21
C TYR A 23 0.00 13.77 8.83
N SER A 24 -0.97 13.48 7.97
CA SER A 24 -1.17 14.15 6.68
C SER A 24 -2.65 14.35 6.42
N ILE A 25 -3.04 15.59 6.17
CA ILE A 25 -4.37 16.03 5.78
C ILE A 25 -4.41 16.12 4.26
N LEU A 26 -5.29 15.32 3.66
CA LEU A 26 -5.62 15.39 2.25
C LEU A 26 -6.79 16.36 2.10
N LEU A 27 -6.48 17.63 1.84
CA LEU A 27 -7.46 18.61 1.39
C LEU A 27 -7.55 18.55 -0.15
N PRO A 28 -8.72 18.80 -0.75
CA PRO A 28 -8.81 19.04 -2.19
C PRO A 28 -7.78 20.10 -2.62
N GLU A 29 -7.13 19.93 -3.78
CA GLU A 29 -6.08 20.82 -4.29
C GLU A 29 -6.46 22.31 -4.28
N GLN A 30 -7.75 22.65 -4.36
CA GLN A 30 -8.23 24.03 -4.24
C GLN A 30 -7.81 24.74 -2.94
N GLU A 31 -7.41 24.00 -1.90
CA GLU A 31 -6.93 24.55 -0.62
C GLU A 31 -5.42 24.34 -0.39
N GLN A 32 -4.74 23.57 -1.24
CA GLN A 32 -3.28 23.37 -1.19
C GLN A 32 -2.59 24.41 -2.07
N GLY A 33 -2.76 25.70 -1.76
CA GLY A 33 -2.01 26.76 -2.43
C GLY A 33 -0.49 26.53 -2.26
N ASP A 34 0.26 26.65 -3.35
CA ASP A 34 1.72 26.44 -3.52
C ASP A 34 2.65 27.34 -2.68
N SER A 35 2.16 27.89 -1.58
CA SER A 35 2.94 28.74 -0.69
C SER A 35 2.55 28.44 0.74
N ILE A 36 3.55 28.21 1.57
CA ILE A 36 3.44 28.18 3.04
C ILE A 36 2.91 29.54 3.47
N ARG A 37 1.59 29.68 3.41
CA ARG A 37 0.81 30.74 4.03
C ARG A 37 0.90 30.42 5.53
N HIS A 38 1.70 31.19 6.26
CA HIS A 38 1.92 30.98 7.70
C HIS A 38 0.63 31.06 8.54
N ASP A 39 -0.45 31.58 7.95
CA ASP A 39 -1.81 31.65 8.47
C ASP A 39 -2.66 30.40 8.21
N LEU A 40 -2.21 29.47 7.35
CA LEU A 40 -2.90 28.19 7.14
C LEU A 40 -2.36 27.11 8.08
N PRO A 41 -3.24 26.27 8.68
CA PRO A 41 -2.78 25.15 9.48
C PRO A 41 -1.93 24.21 8.63
N ARG A 42 -0.81 23.75 9.21
CA ARG A 42 0.08 22.77 8.55
C ARG A 42 -0.74 21.54 8.14
N CYS A 43 -0.79 21.26 6.84
CA CYS A 43 -1.50 20.11 6.30
C CYS A 43 -0.76 18.77 6.54
N ASN A 44 0.48 18.80 7.03
CA ASN A 44 1.19 17.62 7.51
C ASN A 44 2.42 18.03 8.35
N ASN A 45 2.99 17.07 9.07
CA ASN A 45 4.28 17.17 9.77
C ASN A 45 5.27 16.09 9.30
N LEU A 46 5.10 15.58 8.06
CA LEU A 46 5.89 14.46 7.54
C LEU A 46 7.20 14.96 6.93
N GLU A 47 8.31 14.50 7.48
CA GLU A 47 9.67 14.76 7.03
C GLU A 47 10.23 13.46 6.45
N TRP A 48 10.81 13.54 5.25
CA TRP A 48 11.29 12.38 4.50
C TRP A 48 12.82 12.34 4.45
N SER A 49 13.37 11.13 4.45
CA SER A 49 14.80 10.86 4.28
C SER A 49 15.03 9.87 3.15
N HIS A 50 16.17 9.96 2.48
CA HIS A 50 16.47 9.14 1.30
C HIS A 50 17.70 8.28 1.57
N HIS A 51 17.55 6.97 1.46
CA HIS A 51 18.61 6.02 1.79
C HIS A 51 18.82 5.04 0.64
N TRP A 52 20.09 4.76 0.35
CA TRP A 52 20.48 3.75 -0.62
C TRP A 52 20.46 2.37 0.03
N VAL A 53 19.57 1.50 -0.43
CA VAL A 53 19.43 0.13 0.06
C VAL A 53 19.86 -0.88 -1.00
N ASP A 54 20.32 -2.01 -0.52
CA ASP A 54 20.64 -3.19 -1.30
C ASP A 54 19.36 -4.01 -1.52
N ILE A 55 18.96 -4.21 -2.77
CA ILE A 55 17.74 -4.95 -3.15
C ILE A 55 18.13 -6.25 -3.85
N ARG A 56 17.48 -7.36 -3.44
CA ARG A 56 17.72 -8.70 -3.99
C ARG A 56 16.57 -9.19 -4.85
N GLU A 57 16.89 -9.96 -5.89
CA GLU A 57 15.91 -10.54 -6.80
C GLU A 57 15.09 -11.63 -6.11
N ALA A 58 13.81 -11.34 -5.85
CA ALA A 58 12.89 -12.30 -5.25
C ALA A 58 12.48 -13.45 -6.19
N ARG A 59 12.54 -13.27 -7.52
CA ARG A 59 12.02 -14.24 -8.51
C ARG A 59 12.69 -15.62 -8.47
N ARG A 60 13.94 -15.68 -7.98
CA ARG A 60 14.73 -16.93 -7.88
C ARG A 60 14.68 -17.56 -6.48
N ARG A 61 13.97 -16.94 -5.55
CA ARG A 61 13.88 -17.40 -4.15
C ARG A 61 12.65 -18.29 -3.98
N HIS A 62 12.82 -19.36 -3.21
CA HIS A 62 11.78 -20.36 -2.95
C HIS A 62 11.31 -20.39 -1.49
N ASP A 63 11.99 -19.64 -0.62
CA ASP A 63 11.74 -19.56 0.82
C ASP A 63 10.88 -18.33 1.22
N LEU A 64 10.38 -17.56 0.24
CA LEU A 64 9.55 -16.38 0.46
C LEU A 64 8.08 -16.77 0.54
N THR A 65 7.60 -16.98 1.76
CA THR A 65 6.19 -17.30 2.05
C THR A 65 5.53 -16.16 2.82
N LEU A 66 4.22 -16.00 2.62
CA LEU A 66 3.47 -14.92 3.25
C LEU A 66 3.57 -14.99 4.78
N GLU A 67 3.49 -16.19 5.36
CA GLU A 67 3.57 -16.40 6.81
C GLU A 67 4.96 -16.12 7.38
N ALA A 68 6.02 -16.34 6.59
CA ALA A 68 7.38 -16.16 7.07
C ALA A 68 7.87 -14.71 6.95
N CYS A 69 7.67 -14.08 5.78
CA CYS A 69 8.26 -12.77 5.48
C CYS A 69 7.25 -11.69 5.11
N GLY A 70 5.94 -11.96 5.21
CA GLY A 70 4.88 -10.98 4.94
C GLY A 70 4.54 -10.80 3.46
N PHE A 71 5.18 -11.54 2.54
CA PHE A 71 4.84 -11.54 1.12
C PHE A 71 5.16 -12.89 0.46
N GLN A 72 4.54 -13.16 -0.69
CA GLN A 72 4.76 -14.37 -1.47
C GLN A 72 4.64 -14.07 -2.96
N LEU A 73 5.44 -14.77 -3.77
CA LEU A 73 5.34 -14.71 -5.23
C LEU A 73 4.44 -15.85 -5.70
N LEU A 74 3.38 -15.49 -6.44
CA LEU A 74 2.47 -16.44 -7.08
C LEU A 74 2.74 -16.46 -8.58
N ARG A 75 2.76 -17.66 -9.17
CA ARG A 75 2.75 -17.82 -10.62
C ARG A 75 1.30 -17.93 -11.07
N HIS A 76 0.84 -16.92 -11.81
CA HIS A 76 -0.52 -16.85 -12.35
C HIS A 76 -0.50 -16.16 -13.71
N THR A 77 -1.20 -16.70 -14.69
CA THR A 77 -1.35 -16.08 -16.01
C THR A 77 -2.72 -15.43 -16.08
N SER A 78 -2.76 -14.10 -15.93
CA SER A 78 -4.03 -13.39 -15.89
C SER A 78 -4.71 -13.36 -17.26
N GLN A 79 -6.01 -13.66 -17.29
CA GLN A 79 -6.85 -13.50 -18.50
C GLN A 79 -7.43 -12.09 -18.61
N SER A 80 -7.40 -11.31 -17.54
CA SER A 80 -8.00 -9.98 -17.46
C SER A 80 -7.02 -8.86 -17.79
N ILE A 81 -5.75 -9.16 -18.06
CA ILE A 81 -4.69 -8.20 -18.36
C ILE A 81 -4.33 -8.26 -19.85
N PRO A 82 -4.12 -7.11 -20.53
CA PRO A 82 -4.11 -5.75 -19.99
C PRO A 82 -5.51 -5.18 -19.74
N ILE A 83 -5.64 -4.36 -18.69
CA ILE A 83 -6.86 -3.59 -18.38
C ILE A 83 -6.97 -2.45 -19.39
N ARG A 84 -8.05 -2.41 -20.17
CA ARG A 84 -8.31 -1.37 -21.20
C ARG A 84 -9.60 -0.61 -20.96
N GLU A 85 -10.56 -1.23 -20.30
CA GLU A 85 -11.89 -0.68 -20.07
C GLU A 85 -12.49 -1.18 -18.75
N PRO A 86 -13.56 -0.54 -18.22
CA PRO A 86 -14.09 -0.86 -16.90
C PRO A 86 -14.49 -2.34 -16.69
N ARG A 87 -14.93 -3.05 -17.74
CA ARG A 87 -15.26 -4.48 -17.62
C ARG A 87 -14.04 -5.37 -17.34
N ASP A 88 -12.85 -4.94 -17.75
CA ASP A 88 -11.60 -5.68 -17.49
C ASP A 88 -11.23 -5.57 -16.01
N VAL A 89 -11.52 -4.42 -15.38
CA VAL A 89 -11.37 -4.24 -13.92
C VAL A 89 -12.28 -5.22 -13.17
N THR A 90 -13.54 -5.33 -13.57
CA THR A 90 -14.48 -6.31 -12.97
C THR A 90 -13.97 -7.74 -13.12
N SER A 91 -13.49 -8.10 -14.32
CA SER A 91 -12.96 -9.44 -14.60
C SER A 91 -11.71 -9.73 -13.76
N TYR A 92 -10.81 -8.76 -13.66
CA TYR A 92 -9.59 -8.86 -12.85
C TYR A 92 -9.87 -9.00 -11.36
N ARG A 93 -10.92 -8.34 -10.85
CA ARG A 93 -11.37 -8.47 -9.45
C ARG A 93 -11.82 -9.90 -9.16
N LEU A 94 -12.69 -10.46 -10.00
CA LEU A 94 -13.21 -11.81 -9.83
C LEU A 94 -12.09 -12.86 -9.94
N GLU A 95 -11.19 -12.70 -10.92
CA GLU A 95 -10.01 -13.56 -11.08
C GLU A 95 -9.09 -13.49 -9.86
N THR A 96 -8.86 -12.29 -9.31
CA THR A 96 -8.04 -12.11 -8.10
C THR A 96 -8.70 -12.74 -6.88
N GLU A 97 -10.02 -12.59 -6.72
CA GLU A 97 -10.77 -13.25 -5.64
C GLU A 97 -10.63 -14.76 -5.70
N GLU A 98 -10.85 -15.39 -6.85
CA GLU A 98 -10.71 -16.84 -7.04
C GLU A 98 -9.29 -17.33 -6.75
N LEU A 99 -8.28 -16.61 -7.26
CA LEU A 99 -6.87 -16.92 -7.03
C LEU A 99 -6.52 -16.88 -5.53
N LEU A 100 -6.89 -15.81 -4.83
CA LEU A 100 -6.55 -15.65 -3.42
C LEU A 100 -7.37 -16.59 -2.53
N GLN A 101 -8.64 -16.85 -2.88
CA GLN A 101 -9.47 -17.82 -2.17
C GLN A 101 -8.84 -19.21 -2.20
N THR A 102 -8.39 -19.64 -3.39
CA THR A 102 -7.70 -20.93 -3.57
C THR A 102 -6.34 -20.94 -2.87
N THR A 103 -5.54 -19.88 -3.05
CA THR A 103 -4.18 -19.78 -2.48
C THR A 103 -4.17 -19.88 -0.96
N PHE A 104 -5.14 -19.27 -0.28
CA PHE A 104 -5.23 -19.27 1.18
C PHE A 104 -6.19 -20.31 1.75
N ALA A 105 -6.80 -21.14 0.91
CA ALA A 105 -7.92 -22.01 1.29
C ALA A 105 -8.96 -21.24 2.14
N ALA A 106 -9.27 -20.01 1.72
CA ALA A 106 -10.17 -19.12 2.44
C ALA A 106 -11.62 -19.48 2.13
N GLU A 107 -12.50 -19.29 3.11
CA GLU A 107 -13.95 -19.41 2.93
C GLU A 107 -14.46 -18.40 1.87
N ARG A 108 -13.88 -17.21 1.87
CA ARG A 108 -14.24 -16.12 0.97
C ARG A 108 -13.06 -15.18 0.76
N ALA A 109 -12.84 -14.74 -0.47
CA ALA A 109 -12.01 -13.59 -0.80
C ALA A 109 -12.89 -12.46 -1.37
N ILE A 110 -12.59 -11.21 -0.99
CA ILE A 110 -13.29 -10.02 -1.49
C ILE A 110 -12.25 -8.98 -1.87
N CYS A 111 -12.21 -8.62 -3.14
CA CYS A 111 -11.45 -7.49 -3.62
C CYS A 111 -12.25 -6.22 -3.30
N TYR A 112 -11.79 -5.37 -2.40
CA TYR A 112 -12.54 -4.14 -2.07
C TYR A 112 -12.07 -2.91 -2.83
N ASP A 113 -10.87 -2.94 -3.42
CA ASP A 113 -10.27 -1.81 -4.11
C ASP A 113 -9.34 -2.27 -5.25
N VAL A 114 -9.23 -1.47 -6.30
CA VAL A 114 -8.31 -1.69 -7.43
C VAL A 114 -7.75 -0.35 -7.86
N VAL A 115 -6.42 -0.27 -7.88
CA VAL A 115 -5.70 0.93 -8.30
C VAL A 115 -4.89 0.61 -9.55
N LEU A 116 -5.24 1.24 -10.67
CA LEU A 116 -4.38 1.24 -11.85
C LEU A 116 -3.18 2.14 -11.58
N ARG A 117 -1.97 1.62 -11.80
CA ARG A 117 -0.73 2.41 -11.69
C ARG A 117 -0.01 2.52 -13.02
N GLN A 118 0.35 3.75 -13.37
CA GLN A 118 1.15 4.06 -14.54
C GLN A 118 2.16 5.14 -14.17
N ASN A 119 3.33 5.11 -14.80
CA ASN A 119 4.30 6.21 -14.70
C ASN A 119 3.83 7.41 -15.54
N VAL A 120 2.74 8.03 -15.11
CA VAL A 120 2.27 9.31 -15.64
C VAL A 120 2.97 10.43 -14.87
N ARG A 121 3.53 11.41 -15.60
CA ARG A 121 3.86 12.70 -15.00
C ARG A 121 2.53 13.39 -14.74
N ASP A 122 2.07 13.34 -13.49
CA ASP A 122 0.90 14.01 -12.94
C ASP A 122 0.05 14.75 -13.98
N THR A 123 -0.81 14.00 -14.69
CA THR A 123 -1.64 14.58 -15.75
C THR A 123 -2.92 15.08 -15.12
N SER A 124 -2.94 16.38 -14.82
CA SER A 124 -4.10 17.20 -14.46
C SER A 124 -4.74 16.99 -13.08
N SER A 125 -4.95 18.14 -12.44
CA SER A 125 -5.49 18.47 -11.10
C SER A 125 -6.89 17.93 -10.74
N SER A 126 -7.25 16.73 -11.18
CA SER A 126 -8.56 16.13 -10.91
C SER A 126 -8.58 14.61 -11.04
N THR A 127 -7.57 13.89 -10.55
CA THR A 127 -7.69 12.44 -10.40
C THR A 127 -8.86 12.13 -9.46
N ASP A 128 -9.97 11.60 -9.97
CA ASP A 128 -11.01 11.06 -9.09
C ASP A 128 -10.42 9.81 -8.42
N LEU A 129 -10.09 9.93 -7.13
CA LEU A 129 -9.55 8.84 -6.33
C LEU A 129 -10.49 7.61 -6.25
N ARG A 130 -11.72 7.72 -6.75
CA ARG A 130 -12.73 6.65 -6.78
C ARG A 130 -12.91 6.04 -8.16
N ASP A 131 -12.34 6.62 -9.22
CA ASP A 131 -12.39 6.03 -10.55
C ASP A 131 -11.26 4.99 -10.70
N PRO A 132 -11.57 3.69 -10.78
CA PRO A 132 -10.56 2.64 -10.91
C PRO A 132 -9.79 2.72 -12.25
N MET A 133 -10.30 3.46 -13.24
CA MET A 133 -9.61 3.68 -14.51
C MET A 133 -8.62 4.85 -14.49
N SER A 134 -8.70 5.72 -13.48
CA SER A 134 -7.76 6.83 -13.35
C SER A 134 -6.38 6.33 -12.91
N PRO A 135 -5.32 6.49 -13.72
CA PRO A 135 -4.00 5.98 -13.39
C PRO A 135 -3.35 6.81 -12.28
N HIS A 136 -2.85 6.15 -11.25
CA HIS A 136 -2.06 6.77 -10.19
C HIS A 136 -0.55 6.57 -10.42
N PRO A 137 0.30 7.54 -9.99
CA PRO A 137 1.73 7.32 -9.98
C PRO A 137 2.14 6.17 -9.04
N PRO A 138 3.34 5.59 -9.22
CA PRO A 138 3.91 4.66 -8.27
C PRO A 138 4.03 5.27 -6.87
N ALA A 139 3.90 4.44 -5.83
CA ALA A 139 4.16 4.87 -4.45
C ALA A 139 5.65 4.73 -4.15
N PHE A 140 6.32 5.85 -3.86
CA PHE A 140 7.78 5.89 -3.63
C PHE A 140 8.18 5.90 -2.16
N ARG A 141 7.25 6.20 -1.26
CA ARG A 141 7.49 6.22 0.19
C ARG A 141 7.37 4.81 0.74
N VAL A 142 8.30 4.38 1.57
CA VAL A 142 8.28 3.07 2.21
C VAL A 142 7.16 3.01 3.26
N HIS A 143 6.18 2.13 3.06
CA HIS A 143 4.98 2.06 3.89
C HIS A 143 4.42 0.63 4.02
N ASN A 144 3.54 0.46 5.01
CA ASN A 144 2.53 -0.60 5.06
C ASN A 144 1.14 0.06 5.13
N ASP A 145 0.22 -0.38 4.28
CA ASP A 145 -1.10 0.24 4.09
C ASP A 145 -2.03 0.06 5.31
N ALA A 146 -1.75 -0.89 6.20
CA ALA A 146 -2.58 -1.18 7.36
C ALA A 146 -1.76 -1.24 8.66
N THR A 147 -2.38 -0.77 9.73
CA THR A 147 -1.97 -1.00 11.11
C THR A 147 -2.98 -1.93 11.79
N PRO A 148 -2.70 -2.47 12.99
CA PRO A 148 -3.71 -3.20 13.75
C PRO A 148 -5.01 -2.42 13.93
N LYS A 149 -4.91 -1.09 14.11
CA LYS A 149 -6.06 -0.20 14.24
C LYS A 149 -6.78 -0.02 12.90
N SER A 150 -6.08 0.45 11.86
CA SER A 150 -6.74 0.74 10.58
C SER A 150 -7.23 -0.50 9.86
N GLY A 151 -6.65 -1.67 10.11
CA GLY A 151 -7.13 -2.94 9.59
C GLY A 151 -8.56 -3.26 10.04
N VAL A 152 -8.90 -3.00 11.31
CA VAL A 152 -10.28 -3.15 11.82
C VAL A 152 -11.19 -2.14 11.13
N ASP A 153 -10.78 -0.88 11.05
CA ASP A 153 -11.57 0.17 10.39
C ASP A 153 -11.79 -0.14 8.89
N MET A 154 -10.81 -0.78 8.24
CA MET A 154 -10.92 -1.22 6.84
C MET A 154 -11.99 -2.30 6.66
N ILE A 155 -12.06 -3.27 7.57
CA ILE A 155 -13.09 -4.32 7.52
C ILE A 155 -14.48 -3.69 7.63
N GLU A 156 -14.69 -2.79 8.60
CA GLU A 156 -16.00 -2.14 8.79
C GLU A 156 -16.40 -1.24 7.63
N ARG A 157 -15.43 -0.54 7.03
CA ARG A 157 -15.66 0.42 5.96
C ARG A 157 -15.89 -0.23 4.60
N HIS A 158 -15.13 -1.27 4.30
CA HIS A 158 -15.09 -1.84 2.96
C HIS A 158 -15.94 -3.09 2.78
N LEU A 159 -16.27 -3.79 3.87
CA LEU A 159 -17.15 -4.94 3.80
C LEU A 159 -18.61 -4.53 4.07
N PRO A 160 -19.53 -4.85 3.14
CA PRO A 160 -20.95 -4.65 3.36
C PRO A 160 -21.42 -5.32 4.67
N HIS A 161 -22.46 -4.76 5.27
CA HIS A 161 -22.95 -5.22 6.57
C HIS A 161 -23.36 -6.70 6.53
N GLU A 162 -24.06 -7.11 5.48
CA GLU A 162 -24.49 -8.49 5.24
C GLU A 162 -23.32 -9.48 5.16
N ILE A 163 -22.19 -9.07 4.57
CA ILE A 163 -20.98 -9.88 4.51
C ILE A 163 -20.41 -10.06 5.92
N ARG A 164 -20.41 -9.00 6.74
CA ARG A 164 -19.92 -9.07 8.13
C ARG A 164 -20.81 -9.92 9.02
N GLU A 165 -22.13 -9.95 8.77
CA GLU A 165 -23.05 -10.85 9.46
C GLU A 165 -22.86 -12.32 9.08
N MET A 166 -22.57 -12.60 7.80
CA MET A 166 -22.29 -13.97 7.34
C MET A 166 -20.94 -14.49 7.82
N TYR A 167 -19.92 -13.62 7.92
CA TYR A 167 -18.56 -13.98 8.29
C TYR A 167 -18.08 -13.29 9.58
N PRO A 168 -18.78 -13.39 10.73
CA PRO A 168 -18.47 -12.60 11.91
C PRO A 168 -17.07 -12.89 12.47
N VAL A 169 -16.40 -11.86 12.99
CA VAL A 169 -15.06 -11.95 13.62
C VAL A 169 -14.97 -12.94 14.79
N THR A 170 -16.10 -13.33 15.39
CA THR A 170 -16.18 -14.35 16.44
C THR A 170 -16.00 -15.77 15.93
N ARG A 171 -16.14 -15.99 14.61
CA ARG A 171 -16.01 -17.29 13.95
C ARG A 171 -14.92 -17.32 12.88
N TYR A 172 -14.61 -16.17 12.29
CA TYR A 172 -13.68 -16.05 11.17
C TYR A 172 -12.49 -15.15 11.49
N ARG A 173 -11.34 -15.52 10.92
CA ARG A 173 -10.14 -14.67 10.89
C ARG A 173 -10.12 -13.90 9.58
N TYR A 174 -9.84 -12.61 9.66
CA TYR A 174 -9.69 -11.74 8.51
C TYR A 174 -8.22 -11.56 8.14
N ARG A 175 -7.95 -11.43 6.85
CA ARG A 175 -6.63 -11.09 6.32
C ARG A 175 -6.81 -10.00 5.26
N ILE A 176 -6.07 -8.91 5.40
CA ILE A 176 -5.99 -7.84 4.40
C ILE A 176 -4.76 -8.12 3.55
N VAL A 177 -4.94 -8.28 2.24
CA VAL A 177 -3.86 -8.65 1.31
C VAL A 177 -3.78 -7.62 0.19
N LYS A 178 -2.57 -7.13 -0.07
CA LYS A 178 -2.26 -6.34 -1.27
C LYS A 178 -1.78 -7.28 -2.37
N TYR A 179 -2.59 -7.46 -3.40
CA TYR A 179 -2.20 -8.20 -4.60
C TYR A 179 -1.70 -7.24 -5.68
N LYS A 180 -0.50 -7.48 -6.20
CA LYS A 180 0.09 -6.70 -7.29
C LYS A 180 0.54 -7.63 -8.40
N THR A 181 -0.08 -7.48 -9.58
CA THR A 181 0.40 -8.16 -10.78
C THR A 181 1.67 -7.49 -11.28
N THR A 182 2.66 -8.30 -11.66
CA THR A 182 3.82 -7.86 -12.44
C THR A 182 3.63 -8.36 -13.87
N TYR A 183 3.23 -7.49 -14.79
CA TYR A 183 3.11 -7.83 -16.21
C TYR A 183 4.01 -6.91 -17.03
N GLY A 184 4.67 -7.46 -18.06
CA GLY A 184 5.69 -6.75 -18.83
C GLY A 184 7.03 -6.61 -18.10
N LEU A 185 7.94 -5.79 -18.66
CA LEU A 185 9.32 -5.66 -18.15
C LEU A 185 9.44 -4.78 -16.89
N GLY A 186 8.43 -3.95 -16.57
CA GLY A 186 8.40 -3.15 -15.33
C GLY A 186 9.67 -2.37 -15.03
N VAL A 187 10.22 -1.66 -16.03
CA VAL A 187 11.63 -1.20 -16.03
C VAL A 187 11.83 0.11 -15.27
N ASP A 188 10.81 0.95 -15.14
CA ASP A 188 10.92 2.31 -14.63
C ASP A 188 10.60 2.46 -13.13
N SER A 189 9.76 1.58 -12.58
CA SER A 189 9.39 1.58 -11.16
C SER A 189 9.18 0.14 -10.66
N PRO A 190 10.26 -0.65 -10.56
CA PRO A 190 10.18 -2.02 -10.07
C PRO A 190 9.59 -2.06 -8.65
N LEU A 191 8.89 -3.14 -8.34
CA LEU A 191 8.38 -3.36 -6.99
C LEU A 191 9.52 -3.82 -6.08
N ALA A 192 9.74 -3.09 -4.99
CA ALA A 192 10.52 -3.55 -3.85
C ALA A 192 9.57 -3.89 -2.68
N VAL A 193 9.90 -4.93 -1.93
CA VAL A 193 9.20 -5.36 -0.72
C VAL A 193 10.25 -5.64 0.35
N CYS A 194 9.98 -5.30 1.60
CA CYS A 194 10.88 -5.57 2.71
C CYS A 194 10.46 -6.87 3.42
N ASP A 195 11.42 -7.73 3.74
CA ASP A 195 11.19 -8.93 4.55
C ASP A 195 10.76 -8.52 5.96
N TYR A 196 9.53 -8.85 6.34
CA TYR A 196 8.97 -8.45 7.63
C TYR A 196 9.85 -8.87 8.83
N ARG A 197 10.59 -9.98 8.74
CA ARG A 197 11.48 -10.47 9.82
C ARG A 197 12.68 -9.55 10.07
N SER A 198 12.98 -8.67 9.12
CA SER A 198 14.10 -7.72 9.20
C SER A 198 13.68 -6.33 9.68
N ILE A 199 12.39 -6.10 9.88
CA ILE A 199 11.82 -4.83 10.33
C ILE A 199 11.78 -4.86 11.87
N ALA A 200 12.43 -3.90 12.53
CA ALA A 200 12.31 -3.75 13.97
C ALA A 200 11.00 -3.05 14.34
N ASP A 201 10.45 -3.33 15.54
CA ASP A 201 9.20 -2.71 16.00
C ASP A 201 9.26 -1.16 15.96
N GLY A 202 10.43 -0.58 16.26
CA GLY A 202 10.66 0.86 16.23
C GLY A 202 10.83 1.47 14.83
N ASP A 203 10.93 0.64 13.79
CA ASP A 203 11.00 1.12 12.41
C ASP A 203 9.62 1.58 11.92
N LEU A 204 8.53 0.97 12.41
CA LEU A 204 7.17 1.23 11.98
C LEU A 204 6.55 2.41 12.76
N VAL A 205 6.18 3.47 12.04
CA VAL A 205 5.57 4.66 12.64
C VAL A 205 4.15 4.86 12.11
N ALA A 206 3.18 4.78 13.01
CA ALA A 206 1.76 4.96 12.69
C ALA A 206 1.48 6.42 12.35
N VAL A 207 0.94 6.67 11.16
CA VAL A 207 0.72 8.00 10.60
C VAL A 207 -0.75 8.18 10.26
N ASP A 208 -1.35 9.26 10.77
CA ASP A 208 -2.74 9.57 10.47
C ASP A 208 -2.90 10.12 9.04
N LYS A 209 -3.87 9.58 8.32
CA LYS A 209 -4.30 10.02 6.99
C LYS A 209 -5.69 10.63 7.12
N VAL A 210 -5.75 11.95 7.21
CA VAL A 210 -6.98 12.69 7.47
C VAL A 210 -7.58 13.14 6.14
N THR A 211 -8.85 12.81 5.92
CA THR A 211 -9.70 13.37 4.86
C THR A 211 -10.88 14.08 5.54
N PRO A 212 -11.66 14.92 4.82
CA PRO A 212 -12.83 15.57 5.42
C PRO A 212 -13.84 14.61 6.06
N SER A 213 -13.87 13.36 5.60
CA SER A 213 -14.81 12.34 6.06
C SER A 213 -14.27 11.39 7.13
N ARG A 214 -12.94 11.30 7.34
CA ARG A 214 -12.36 10.30 8.24
C ARG A 214 -10.90 10.56 8.62
N VAL A 215 -10.46 9.85 9.65
CA VAL A 215 -9.05 9.65 9.99
C VAL A 215 -8.72 8.17 9.74
N GLY A 216 -7.89 7.90 8.73
CA GLY A 216 -7.26 6.60 8.53
C GLY A 216 -5.87 6.56 9.15
N GLU A 217 -5.22 5.39 9.13
CA GLU A 217 -3.86 5.21 9.64
C GLU A 217 -3.07 4.24 8.76
N VAL A 218 -1.80 4.56 8.51
CA VAL A 218 -0.84 3.71 7.79
C VAL A 218 0.45 3.63 8.59
N TYR A 219 1.32 2.65 8.29
CA TYR A 219 2.70 2.72 8.74
C TYR A 219 3.58 3.34 7.66
N TYR A 220 4.40 4.32 8.01
CA TYR A 220 5.63 4.61 7.28
C TYR A 220 6.82 4.04 8.05
N LEU A 221 7.91 3.71 7.36
CA LEU A 221 9.09 3.14 8.00
C LEU A 221 10.20 4.18 8.13
N LYS A 222 10.89 4.16 9.27
CA LYS A 222 12.23 4.72 9.43
C LYS A 222 13.24 3.78 8.78
N HIS A 223 14.33 4.35 8.25
CA HIS A 223 15.41 3.56 7.69
C HIS A 223 16.16 2.81 8.79
N ASN A 224 16.50 1.55 8.53
CA ASN A 224 17.34 0.71 9.37
C ASN A 224 18.21 -0.17 8.48
N ASP A 225 19.53 -0.18 8.69
CA ASP A 225 20.49 -0.93 7.87
C ASP A 225 20.26 -2.45 7.89
N HIS A 226 19.50 -2.95 8.88
CA HIS A 226 19.15 -4.36 8.99
C HIS A 226 17.98 -4.79 8.09
N GLN A 227 17.24 -3.84 7.50
CA GLN A 227 16.11 -4.13 6.60
C GLN A 227 16.59 -4.85 5.34
N ALA A 228 15.94 -5.96 5.01
CA ALA A 228 16.26 -6.78 3.86
C ALA A 228 15.22 -6.58 2.75
N TRP A 229 15.68 -6.04 1.62
CA TRP A 229 14.88 -5.71 0.44
C TRP A 229 15.11 -6.66 -0.73
#